data_AF-A0A656JWS0-F1
#
_entry.id   AF-A0A656JWS0-F1
#
_cell.length_a   1.000
_cell.length_b   1.000
_cell.length_c   1.000
_cell.angle_alpha   90.00
_cell.angle_beta   90.00
_cell.angle_gamma   90.00
#
_symmetry.space_group_name_H-M   'P 1'
#
loop_
_entity.id
_entity.type
_entity.pdbx_description
1 polymer ?
#
loop_
_entity_poly.entity_id
_entity_poly.type
_entity_poly.pdbx_seq_one_letter_code
_entity_poly.pdbx_strand_id
1 'polypeptide(L)' 'MVTPRFCPQCGSADLAQRIPGGDTHARLICGSCQYIHYVNPKIIAGCIIEQEGKYLLCQRAIPPRPGTWTLPAGFME' A
#
# COMPACT_ATOMS: atom_id res chain seq x y z
N MET A 1 4.52 -1.58 7.88
CA MET A 1 4.66 -2.06 6.48
C MET A 1 5.74 -3.13 6.48
N VAL A 2 5.57 -4.21 5.72
CA VAL A 2 6.58 -5.27 5.65
C VAL A 2 7.77 -4.75 4.85
N THR A 3 8.95 -4.73 5.45
CA THR A 3 10.20 -4.44 4.74
C THR A 3 10.52 -5.62 3.81
N PRO A 4 10.74 -5.40 2.50
CA PRO A 4 11.07 -6.48 1.58
C PRO A 4 12.40 -7.12 1.98
N ARG A 5 12.49 -8.45 1.88
CA ARG A 5 13.70 -9.22 2.20
C ARG A 5 14.65 -9.38 1.03
N PHE A 6 14.17 -9.16 -0.19
CA PHE A 6 14.92 -9.33 -1.43
C PHE A 6 14.61 -8.21 -2.42
N CYS A 7 15.60 -7.85 -3.22
CA CYS A 7 15.47 -6.86 -4.27
C CYS A 7 14.53 -7.39 -5.39
N PRO A 8 13.48 -6.65 -5.79
CA PRO A 8 12.58 -7.08 -6.87
C PRO A 8 13.28 -7.05 -8.24
N GLN A 9 14.35 -6.29 -8.39
CA GLN A 9 15.08 -6.15 -9.65
C GLN A 9 16.08 -7.28 -9.89
N CYS A 10 16.78 -7.74 -8.84
CA CYS A 10 17.88 -8.71 -8.99
C CYS A 10 17.85 -9.91 -8.03
N GLY A 11 16.89 -9.98 -7.09
CA GLY A 11 16.76 -11.08 -6.14
C GLY A 11 17.76 -11.09 -4.98
N SER A 12 18.72 -10.16 -4.94
CA SER A 12 19.70 -10.07 -3.84
C SER A 12 19.03 -9.73 -2.50
N ALA A 13 19.56 -10.32 -1.42
CA ALA A 13 19.18 -9.99 -0.04
C ALA A 13 19.96 -8.80 0.54
N ASP A 14 20.93 -8.25 -0.21
CA ASP A 14 21.74 -7.10 0.19
C ASP A 14 20.91 -5.82 0.07
N LEU A 15 20.08 -5.54 1.08
CA LEU A 15 19.23 -4.38 1.21
C LEU A 15 19.60 -3.58 2.46
N ALA A 16 19.86 -2.28 2.30
CA ALA A 16 20.24 -1.41 3.40
C ALA A 16 19.56 -0.04 3.31
N GLN A 17 19.25 0.57 4.46
CA GLN A 17 18.74 1.95 4.52
C GLN A 17 19.89 2.93 4.26
N ARG A 18 19.76 3.75 3.22
CA ARG A 18 20.74 4.78 2.84
C ARG A 18 20.01 6.00 2.30
N ILE A 19 20.65 7.17 2.31
CA ILE A 19 20.10 8.39 1.68
C ILE A 19 20.68 8.48 0.27
N PRO A 20 19.87 8.31 -0.80
CA PRO A 20 20.35 8.53 -2.17
C PRO A 20 20.79 9.99 -2.39
N GLY A 21 21.71 10.21 -3.34
CA GLY A 21 22.09 11.57 -3.73
C GLY A 21 20.89 12.37 -4.23
N GLY A 22 20.69 13.57 -3.67
CA GLY A 22 19.55 14.43 -4.00
C GLY A 22 18.24 14.10 -3.28
N ASP A 23 18.21 13.07 -2.43
CA ASP A 23 17.10 12.76 -1.54
C ASP A 23 17.39 13.30 -0.12
N THR A 24 16.33 13.48 0.66
CA THR A 24 16.39 13.92 2.06
C THR A 24 16.06 12.78 3.03
N HIS A 25 15.54 11.66 2.52
CA HIS A 25 15.05 10.55 3.32
C HIS A 25 15.88 9.29 3.08
N ALA A 26 16.03 8.49 4.14
CA ALA A 26 16.56 7.14 4.01
C ALA A 26 15.58 6.27 3.20
N ARG A 27 16.12 5.57 2.21
CA ARG A 27 15.42 4.60 1.37
C ARG A 27 16.09 3.25 1.54
N LEU A 28 15.33 2.18 1.34
CA LEU A 28 15.92 0.86 1.23
C LEU A 28 16.56 0.73 -0.16
N ILE A 29 17.88 0.55 -0.20
CA ILE A 29 18.65 0.45 -1.44
C ILE A 29 19.30 -0.93 -1.52
N CYS A 30 19.27 -1.54 -2.70
CA CYS A 30 20.00 -2.77 -2.97
C CYS A 30 21.49 -2.49 -3.19
N GLY A 31 22.37 -3.08 -2.39
CA GLY A 31 23.82 -2.92 -2.57
C GLY A 31 24.36 -3.62 -3.83
N SER A 32 23.69 -4.66 -4.33
CA SER A 32 24.15 -5.41 -5.51
C SER A 32 23.83 -4.75 -6.85
N CYS A 33 22.69 -4.05 -6.97
CA CYS A 33 22.26 -3.42 -8.24
C CYS A 33 21.86 -1.94 -8.12
N GLN A 34 21.98 -1.35 -6.93
CA GLN A 34 21.64 0.05 -6.63
C GLN A 34 20.16 0.42 -6.83
N TYR A 35 19.26 -0.57 -6.99
CA TYR A 35 17.82 -0.32 -7.03
C TYR A 35 17.32 0.31 -5.72
N ILE A 36 16.52 1.38 -5.84
CA ILE A 36 15.96 2.13 -4.70
C ILE A 36 14.49 1.74 -4.54
N HIS A 37 14.11 1.25 -3.36
CA HIS A 37 12.73 0.91 -3.03
C HIS A 37 11.99 2.15 -2.52
N TYR A 38 11.25 2.80 -3.41
CA TYR A 38 10.31 3.85 -3.02
C TYR A 38 9.01 3.24 -2.49
N VAL A 39 8.55 3.73 -1.33
CA VAL A 39 7.26 3.34 -0.75
C VAL A 39 6.25 4.40 -1.12
N ASN A 40 5.32 4.04 -1.99
CA ASN A 40 4.22 4.90 -2.40
C ASN A 40 2.96 4.63 -1.55
N PRO A 41 2.15 5.66 -1.27
CA PRO A 41 0.84 5.47 -0.68
C PRO A 41 -0.02 4.53 -1.52
N LYS A 42 -0.86 3.73 -0.86
CA LYS A 42 -1.88 2.90 -1.53
C LYS A 42 -3.21 3.64 -1.50
N ILE A 43 -3.82 3.80 -2.66
CA ILE A 43 -5.11 4.49 -2.80
C ILE A 43 -6.25 3.50 -2.56
N ILE A 44 -7.25 3.95 -1.79
CA ILE A 44 -8.53 3.27 -1.66
C ILE A 44 -9.57 4.18 -2.31
N ALA A 45 -10.27 3.66 -3.32
CA ALA A 45 -11.39 4.34 -3.95
C ALA A 45 -12.70 3.81 -3.35
N GLY A 46 -13.64 4.72 -3.08
CA GLY A 46 -14.95 4.39 -2.53
C GLY A 46 -16.08 5.04 -3.32
N CYS A 47 -17.30 4.53 -3.15
CA CYS A 47 -18.49 5.04 -3.82
C CYS A 47 -19.62 5.27 -2.81
N ILE A 48 -20.38 6.35 -3.01
CA ILE A 48 -21.67 6.57 -2.38
C ILE A 48 -22.72 6.28 -3.45
N ILE A 49 -23.52 5.23 -3.24
CA ILE A 49 -24.57 4.81 -4.16
C ILE A 49 -25.92 5.20 -3.54
N GLU A 50 -26.62 6.13 -4.18
CA GLU A 50 -27.95 6.57 -3.79
C GLU A 50 -29.01 5.92 -4.68
N GLN A 51 -30.09 5.44 -4.06
CA GLN A 51 -31.29 4.96 -4.75
C GLN A 51 -32.52 5.31 -3.93
N GLU A 52 -33.47 6.03 -4.53
CA GLU A 52 -34.76 6.40 -3.91
C GLU A 52 -34.61 7.08 -2.53
N GLY A 53 -33.63 7.99 -2.40
CA GLY A 53 -33.33 8.70 -1.15
C GLY A 53 -32.69 7.82 -0.06
N LYS A 54 -32.23 6.61 -0.41
CA LYS A 54 -31.50 5.69 0.48
C LYS A 54 -30.08 5.48 -0.02
N TYR A 55 -29.17 5.12 0.89
CA TYR A 55 -27.77 4.83 0.57
C TYR A 55 -27.45 3.35 0.75
N LEU A 56 -26.71 2.79 -0.21
CA LEU A 56 -26.19 1.44 -0.10
C LEU A 56 -25.01 1.38 0.87
N LEU A 57 -25.08 0.45 1.83
CA LEU A 57 -23.99 0.11 2.75
C LEU A 57 -23.69 -1.38 2.67
N CYS A 58 -22.43 -1.74 2.89
CA CYS A 58 -21.98 -3.13 3.00
C CYS A 58 -21.77 -3.49 4.46
N GLN A 59 -22.26 -4.65 4.90
CA GLN A 59 -21.88 -5.21 6.20
C GLN A 59 -20.57 -6.00 6.05
N ARG A 60 -19.57 -5.65 6.85
CA ARG A 60 -18.24 -6.25 6.75
C ARG A 60 -18.24 -7.69 7.25
N ALA A 61 -17.79 -8.63 6.41
CA ALA A 61 -17.66 -10.04 6.79
C ALA A 61 -16.25 -10.42 7.30
N ILE A 62 -15.25 -9.57 7.04
CA ILE A 62 -13.82 -9.87 7.27
C ILE A 62 -13.23 -8.88 8.29
N PRO A 63 -12.29 -9.32 9.16
CA PRO A 63 -11.52 -8.44 10.05
C PRO A 63 -10.96 -7.20 9.33
N PRO A 64 -10.73 -6.07 10.03
CA PRO A 64 -10.69 -5.91 11.49
C PRO A 64 -12.03 -5.64 12.20
N ARG A 65 -13.12 -5.37 11.46
CA ARG A 65 -14.41 -4.94 12.06
C ARG A 65 -15.61 -5.68 11.46
N PRO A 66 -15.72 -7.01 11.66
CA PRO A 66 -16.86 -7.76 11.15
C PRO A 66 -18.18 -7.26 11.78
N GLY A 67 -19.28 -7.35 11.04
CA GLY A 67 -20.62 -6.93 11.47
C GLY A 67 -20.91 -5.42 11.38
N THR A 68 -19.89 -4.58 11.20
CA THR A 68 -20.06 -3.12 11.04
C THR A 68 -20.41 -2.74 9.59
N TRP A 69 -21.13 -1.63 9.43
CA TRP A 69 -21.51 -1.08 8.12
C TRP A 69 -20.43 -0.13 7.57
N THR A 70 -20.22 -0.15 6.26
CA THR A 70 -19.27 0.71 5.53
C THR A 70 -19.77 1.02 4.12
N LEU A 71 -19.22 2.06 3.48
CA LEU A 71 -19.38 2.27 2.04
C LEU A 71 -18.64 1.18 1.24
N PRO A 72 -19.11 0.83 0.02
CA PRO A 72 -18.32 0.07 -0.93
C PRO A 72 -17.01 0.79 -1.25
N ALA A 73 -15.88 0.12 -1.01
CA ALA A 73 -14.56 0.66 -1.28
C ALA A 73 -13.53 -0.46 -1.48
N GLY A 74 -12.48 -0.18 -2.24
CA GLY A 74 -11.41 -1.12 -2.56
C GLY A 74 -10.11 -0.43 -2.96
N PHE A 75 -9.04 -1.21 -3.12
CA PHE A 75 -7.79 -0.69 -3.69
C PHE A 75 -8.01 -0.25 -5.13
N MET A 76 -7.38 0.85 -5.51
CA MET A 76 -7.30 1.25 -6.91
C MET A 76 -6.33 0.32 -7.65
N GLU A 77 -6.79 -0.29 -8.75
CA GLU A 77 -6.00 -1.08 -9.70
C GLU A 77 -5.34 -0.19 -10.77
#